data_AF-A0A068UAX6-F1
#
_entry.id   AF-A0A068UAX6-F1
#
_cell.length_a   1.000
_cell.length_b   1.000
_cell.length_c   1.000
_cell.angle_alpha   90.00
_cell.angle_beta   90.00
_cell.angle_gamma   90.00
#
_symmetry.space_group_name_H-M   'P 1'
#
loop_
_entity.id
_entity.type
_entity.pdbx_description
1 polymer ?
#
loop_
_entity_poly.entity_id
_entity_poly.type
_entity_poly.pdbx_seq_one_letter_code
_entity_poly.pdbx_strand_id
1 'polypeptide(L)' 'MEDYMANVVVFGVISWTTLFLIARRIFPKRSFDFCNRLVSTVHATLAVVLACLSVQDWSSPVSPLASKSSPRQARH' A
#
# COMPACT_ATOMS: atom_id res chain seq x y z
N MET A 1 -6.59 15.28 -7.52
CA MET A 1 -6.62 14.21 -6.48
C MET A 1 -7.08 12.91 -7.12
N GLU A 2 -8.14 12.94 -7.93
CA GLU A 2 -8.68 11.78 -8.65
C GLU A 2 -7.67 11.13 -9.61
N ASP A 3 -6.99 11.89 -10.48
CA ASP A 3 -5.98 11.32 -11.39
C ASP A 3 -4.81 10.64 -10.66
N TYR A 4 -4.41 11.21 -9.52
CA TYR A 4 -3.38 10.63 -8.66
C TYR A 4 -3.86 9.31 -8.05
N MET A 5 -5.10 9.26 -7.55
CA MET A 5 -5.71 8.02 -7.05
C MET A 5 -5.81 6.96 -8.14
N ALA A 6 -6.25 7.35 -9.35
CA ALA A 6 -6.33 6.45 -10.49
C ALA A 6 -4.95 5.86 -10.85
N ASN A 7 -3.91 6.69 -10.90
CA ASN A 7 -2.55 6.23 -11.14
C ASN A 7 -2.07 5.26 -10.05
N VAL A 8 -2.32 5.56 -8.78
CA VAL A 8 -1.97 4.67 -7.65
C VAL A 8 -2.64 3.31 -7.79
N VAL A 9 -3.93 3.27 -8.15
CA VAL A 9 -4.66 2.02 -8.38
C VAL A 9 -4.04 1.23 -9.54
N VAL A 10 -3.77 1.87 -10.67
CA VAL A 10 -3.15 1.22 -11.85
C VAL A 10 -1.79 0.63 -11.48
N PHE A 11 -0.92 1.39 -10.82
CA PHE A 11 0.38 0.89 -10.36
C PHE A 11 0.22 -0.25 -9.35
N GLY A 12 -0.76 -0.17 -8.45
CA GLY A 12 -1.08 -1.23 -7.50
C GLY A 12 -1.45 -2.54 -8.18
N VAL A 13 -2.32 -2.49 -9.20
CA VAL A 13 -2.73 -3.68 -9.97
C VAL A 13 -1.54 -4.29 -10.70
N ILE A 14 -0.75 -3.48 -11.41
CA ILE A 14 0.45 -3.95 -12.14
C ILE A 14 1.46 -4.57 -11.19
N SER A 15 1.71 -3.93 -10.05
CA SER A 15 2.62 -4.43 -9.01
C SER A 15 2.14 -5.77 -8.44
N TRP A 16 0.85 -5.88 -8.10
CA TRP A 16 0.26 -7.11 -7.58
C TRP A 16 0.38 -8.27 -8.56
N THR A 17 0.00 -8.06 -9.83
CA THR A 17 0.13 -9.07 -10.88
C THR A 17 1.57 -9.51 -11.07
N THR A 18 2.51 -8.56 -11.10
CA THR A 18 3.93 -8.86 -11.27
C THR A 18 4.48 -9.70 -10.10
N LEU A 19 4.17 -9.32 -8.86
CA LEU A 19 4.60 -10.04 -7.66
C LEU A 19 3.99 -11.46 -7.61
N PHE A 20 2.73 -11.63 -8.04
CA PHE A 20 2.10 -12.93 -8.15
C PHE A 20 2.76 -13.84 -9.19
N LEU A 21 3.10 -13.32 -10.37
CA LEU A 21 3.81 -14.09 -11.39
C LEU A 21 5.22 -14.48 -10.92
N ILE A 22 5.93 -13.60 -10.23
CA ILE A 22 7.22 -13.90 -9.60
C ILE A 22 7.07 -15.01 -8.55
N ALA A 23 6.09 -14.91 -7.66
CA ALA A 23 5.83 -15.94 -6.66
C ALA A 23 5.53 -17.30 -7.31
N ARG A 24 4.70 -17.34 -8.35
CA ARG A 24 4.42 -18.58 -9.11
C ARG A 24 5.65 -19.14 -9.79
N ARG A 25 6.56 -18.29 -10.27
CA ARG A 25 7.82 -18.71 -10.90
C ARG A 25 8.82 -19.30 -9.88
N ILE A 26 8.92 -18.70 -8.68
CA ILE A 26 9.80 -19.18 -7.61
C ILE A 26 9.25 -20.47 -6.97
N PHE A 27 7.93 -20.58 -6.85
CA PHE A 27 7.24 -21.71 -6.22
C PHE A 27 6.36 -22.49 -7.21
N PRO A 28 6.91 -23.07 -8.29
CA PRO A 28 6.12 -23.65 -9.37
C PRO A 28 5.27 -24.85 -8.92
N LYS A 29 5.74 -25.59 -7.91
CA LYS A 29 5.06 -26.76 -7.32
C LYS A 29 4.00 -26.40 -6.26
N ARG A 30 3.88 -25.13 -5.87
CA ARG A 30 2.90 -24.69 -4.87
C ARG A 30 1.59 -24.29 -5.56
N SER A 31 0.49 -24.41 -4.84
CA SER A 31 -0.84 -24.08 -5.35
C SER A 31 -0.98 -22.59 -5.65
N PHE A 32 -1.97 -22.26 -6.48
CA PHE A 32 -2.39 -20.89 -6.74
C PHE A 32 -2.71 -20.15 -5.43
N ASP A 33 -3.50 -20.79 -4.55
CA ASP A 33 -3.88 -20.22 -3.25
C ASP A 33 -2.67 -19.91 -2.37
N PHE A 34 -1.66 -20.81 -2.33
CA PHE A 34 -0.43 -20.56 -1.58
C PHE A 34 0.30 -19.32 -2.08
N CYS A 35 0.45 -19.19 -3.41
CA CYS A 35 1.11 -18.02 -3.99
C CYS A 35 0.31 -16.74 -3.72
N ASN A 36 -1.03 -16.81 -3.79
CA ASN A 36 -1.90 -15.69 -3.47
C ASN A 36 -1.78 -15.27 -1.99
N ARG A 37 -1.75 -16.23 -1.06
CA ARG A 37 -1.50 -15.98 0.36
C ARG A 37 -0.15 -15.32 0.58
N LEU A 38 0.91 -15.80 -0.08
CA LEU A 38 2.25 -15.22 0.03
C LEU A 38 2.25 -13.74 -0.38
N VAL A 39 1.72 -13.42 -1.57
CA VAL A 39 1.62 -12.04 -2.05
C VAL A 39 0.77 -11.18 -1.12
N SER A 40 -0.35 -11.71 -0.63
CA SER A 40 -1.24 -11.02 0.31
C SER A 40 -0.54 -10.71 1.63
N THR A 41 0.23 -11.65 2.17
CA THR A 41 1.03 -11.43 3.38
C THR A 41 2.06 -10.33 3.16
N VAL A 42 2.76 -10.34 2.03
CA VAL A 42 3.73 -9.27 1.69
C VAL A 42 3.03 -7.91 1.63
N HIS A 43 1.88 -7.82 0.95
CA HIS A 43 1.12 -6.58 0.88
C HIS A 43 0.66 -6.10 2.26
N ALA A 44 0.13 -7.01 3.10
CA ALA A 44 -0.30 -6.69 4.46
C ALA A 44 0.86 -6.21 5.33
N THR A 45 2.02 -6.86 5.27
CA THR A 45 3.22 -6.44 6.01
C THR A 45 3.69 -5.06 5.55
N LEU A 46 3.72 -4.80 4.24
CA LEU A 46 4.08 -3.48 3.71
C LEU A 46 3.07 -2.42 4.17
N ALA A 47 1.77 -2.71 4.14
CA ALA A 47 0.74 -1.79 4.61
C ALA A 47 0.93 -1.44 6.10
N VAL A 48 1.21 -2.43 6.95
CA VAL A 48 1.48 -2.19 8.39
C VAL A 48 2.76 -1.36 8.57
N VAL A 49 3.84 -1.71 7.88
CA VAL A 49 5.10 -0.94 7.98
C VAL A 49 4.90 0.50 7.53
N LEU A 50 4.25 0.72 6.39
CA LEU A 50 3.96 2.06 5.88
C LEU A 50 3.03 2.84 6.81
N ALA A 51 2.03 2.19 7.40
CA ALA A 51 1.16 2.80 8.40
C ALA A 51 1.97 3.25 9.62
N CYS A 52 2.83 2.37 10.16
CA CYS A 52 3.73 2.72 11.27
C CYS A 52 4.67 3.88 10.92
N LEU A 53 5.24 3.90 9.71
CA LEU A 53 6.11 4.98 9.24
C LEU A 53 5.36 6.29 8.97
N SER A 54 4.04 6.23 8.74
CA SER A 54 3.22 7.43 8.53
C SER A 54 2.88 8.17 9.82
N VAL A 55 3.05 7.52 10.99
CA VAL A 55 2.82 8.14 12.30
C VAL A 55 3.89 9.20 12.54
N GLN A 56 3.46 10.46 12.71
CA GLN A 56 4.37 11.59 12.91
C GLN A 56 4.91 11.67 14.35
N ASP A 57 4.09 11.29 15.34
CA ASP A 57 4.48 11.26 16.75
C ASP A 57 3.83 10.05 17.45
N TRP A 58 4.66 9.13 17.93
CA TRP A 58 4.22 7.94 18.65
C TRP A 58 3.73 8.22 20.07
N SER A 59 4.05 9.39 20.64
CA SER A 59 3.48 9.85 21.93
C SER A 59 2.00 10.21 21.77
N SER A 60 1.59 10.51 20.54
CA SER A 60 0.23 10.91 20.20
C SER A 60 -0.16 10.42 18.79
N PRO A 61 -0.27 9.10 18.57
CA PRO A 61 -0.33 8.47 17.24
C PRO A 61 -1.59 8.80 16.43
N VAL A 62 -2.60 9.36 17.08
CA VAL A 62 -3.89 9.78 16.49
C VAL A 62 -4.00 11.30 16.28
N SER A 63 -3.00 12.07 16.70
CA SER A 63 -3.02 13.55 16.60
C SER A 63 -1.96 14.05 15.61
N PRO A 64 -2.27 15.07 14.80
CA PRO A 64 -3.57 15.71 14.64
C PRO A 64 -4.47 14.88 13.71
N LEU A 65 -5.77 14.79 14.04
CA LEU A 65 -6.79 14.10 13.22
C LEU A 65 -6.93 14.65 11.79
N ALA A 66 -6.37 15.84 11.52
CA ALA A 66 -6.43 16.51 10.24
C ALA A 66 -5.03 16.83 9.70
N SER A 67 -4.80 16.50 8.42
CA SER A 67 -3.62 16.95 7.69
C SER A 67 -3.61 18.47 7.57
N LYS A 68 -2.43 19.11 7.68
CA LYS A 68 -2.29 20.54 7.38
C LYS A 68 -2.81 20.83 5.96
N SER A 69 -3.68 21.83 5.84
CA SER A 69 -4.20 22.28 4.54
C SER A 69 -3.06 22.68 3.61
N SER A 70 -3.09 22.21 2.37
CA SER A 70 -2.13 22.69 1.36
C SER A 70 -2.37 24.18 1.05
N PRO A 71 -1.36 24.92 0.54
CA PRO A 71 -1.54 26.31 0.11
C PRO A 71 -2.64 26.51 -0.95
N ARG A 72 -3.02 25.45 -1.68
CA ARG A 72 -4.14 25.47 -2.62
C ARG A 72 -5.49 25.29 -1.94
N GLN A 73 -5.56 24.55 -0.83
CA GLN A 73 -6.77 24.36 -0.03
C GLN A 73 -7.08 25.54 0.89
N ALA A 74 -6.08 26.34 1.27
CA ALA A 74 -6.24 27.47 2.18
C ALA A 74 -6.54 28.82 1.50
N ARG A 75 -6.63 28.88 0.17
CA ARG A 75 -6.91 30.11 -0.62
C ARG A 75 -8.38 30.28 -1.00
N HIS A 76 -9.27 29.55 -0.34
CA HIS A 76 -10.72 29.63 -0.53
C HIS A 76 -11.39 29.99 0.79
#